data_AF-A0A165ZTS7-F1
#
_entry.id   AF-A0A165ZTS7-F1
#
_cell.length_a   1.000
_cell.length_b   1.000
_cell.length_c   1.000
_cell.angle_alpha   90.00
_cell.angle_beta   90.00
_cell.angle_gamma   90.00
#
_symmetry.space_group_name_H-M   'P 1'
#
loop_
_entity.id
_entity.type
_entity.pdbx_description
1 polymer ?
#
loop_
_entity_poly.entity_id
_entity_poly.type
_entity_poly.pdbx_seq_one_letter_code
_entity_poly.pdbx_strand_id
1 'polypeptide(L)'
;MMQTATDSVATQVRKLAKAHNVTAELDGISRMAATITRLAGDVVKLDGIEQLLVNLKRKGVLSKSQILTLQGEYLQEKRRAKKCSA
;
A
#
# COMPACT_ATOMS: atom_id res chain seq x y z
N MET A 1 3.01 -24.34 17.42
CA MET A 1 3.19 -24.11 15.98
C MET A 1 1.85 -23.64 15.42
N MET A 2 1.72 -22.34 15.15
CA MET A 2 0.46 -21.74 14.66
C MET A 2 0.52 -21.75 13.14
N GLN A 3 -0.37 -22.53 12.52
CA GLN A 3 -0.59 -22.53 11.08
C GLN A 3 -1.12 -21.15 10.70
N THR A 4 -0.23 -20.25 10.25
CA THR A 4 -0.66 -19.09 9.49
C THR A 4 -0.99 -19.59 8.10
N ALA A 5 -2.28 -19.82 7.82
CA ALA A 5 -2.78 -19.67 6.46
C ALA A 5 -2.11 -18.41 5.88
N THR A 6 -1.45 -18.53 4.73
CA THR A 6 -0.67 -17.44 4.12
C THR A 6 -1.50 -16.16 4.09
N ASP A 7 -1.31 -15.29 5.09
CA ASP A 7 -2.05 -14.05 5.23
C ASP A 7 -1.77 -13.24 3.97
N SER A 8 -2.82 -12.76 3.31
CA SER A 8 -2.69 -11.90 2.14
C SER A 8 -1.79 -10.71 2.43
N VAL A 9 -1.08 -10.22 1.41
CA VAL A 9 -0.22 -9.04 1.51
C VAL A 9 -1.02 -7.86 2.06
N ALA A 10 -2.27 -7.69 1.64
CA ALA A 10 -3.16 -6.69 2.20
C ALA A 10 -3.35 -6.83 3.72
N THR A 11 -3.50 -8.06 4.23
CA THR A 11 -3.66 -8.34 5.65
C THR A 11 -2.37 -8.02 6.41
N GLN A 12 -1.22 -8.40 5.85
CA GLN A 12 0.09 -8.09 6.44
C GLN A 12 0.32 -6.58 6.54
N VAL A 13 0.04 -5.83 5.47
CA VAL A 13 0.16 -4.36 5.45
C VAL A 13 -0.78 -3.71 6.46
N ARG A 14 -2.03 -4.19 6.60
CA ARG A 14 -2.97 -3.69 7.62
C ARG A 14 -2.49 -3.96 9.04
N LYS A 15 -1.96 -5.15 9.32
CA LYS A 15 -1.39 -5.50 10.63
C LYS A 15 -0.21 -4.59 10.97
N LEU A 16 0.70 -4.37 10.02
CA LEU A 16 1.83 -3.48 10.18
C LEU A 16 1.40 -2.02 10.42
N ALA A 17 0.46 -1.52 9.61
CA ALA A 17 -0.11 -0.20 9.79
C ALA A 17 -0.73 -0.01 11.18
N LYS A 18 -1.50 -0.99 11.65
CA LYS A 18 -2.12 -0.96 12.98
C LYS A 18 -1.07 -0.95 14.10
N ALA A 19 -0.01 -1.77 13.99
CA ALA A 19 1.06 -1.83 14.98
C ALA A 19 1.81 -0.49 15.13
N HIS A 20 1.91 0.30 14.06
CA HIS A 20 2.61 1.58 14.05
C HIS A 20 1.67 2.81 14.05
N ASN A 21 0.38 2.63 14.34
CA ASN A 21 -0.64 3.69 14.31
C ASN A 21 -0.57 4.53 13.01
N VAL A 22 -0.51 3.84 11.87
CA VAL A 22 -0.52 4.44 10.54
C VAL A 22 -1.88 4.24 9.91
N THR A 23 -2.51 5.34 9.49
CA THR A 23 -3.80 5.32 8.79
C THR A 23 -3.59 5.44 7.28
N ALA A 24 -4.61 5.09 6.50
CA ALA A 24 -4.63 5.26 5.05
C ALA A 24 -5.03 6.69 4.63
N GLU A 25 -4.99 7.65 5.55
CA GLU A 25 -5.37 9.03 5.24
C GLU A 25 -4.32 9.69 4.37
N LEU A 26 -4.78 10.41 3.35
CA LEU A 26 -3.93 11.29 2.56
C LEU A 26 -3.48 12.44 3.44
N ASP A 27 -2.17 12.59 3.60
CA ASP A 27 -1.58 13.76 4.25
C ASP A 27 -1.45 14.95 3.27
N GLY A 28 -1.00 16.10 3.76
CA GLY A 28 -0.84 17.32 2.94
C GLY A 28 0.15 17.15 1.79
N ILE A 29 1.26 16.42 1.98
CA ILE A 29 2.25 16.16 0.94
C ILE A 29 1.67 15.19 -0.10
N SER A 30 0.97 14.14 0.33
CA SER A 30 0.33 13.19 -0.57
C SER A 30 -0.75 13.86 -1.43
N ARG A 31 -1.53 14.80 -0.87
CA ARG A 31 -2.49 15.62 -1.64
C ARG A 31 -1.79 16.54 -2.65
N MET A 32 -0.68 17.15 -2.25
CA MET A 32 0.12 17.99 -3.15
C MET A 32 0.70 17.15 -4.30
N ALA A 33 1.26 15.97 -4.02
CA ALA A 33 1.76 15.05 -5.03
C ALA A 33 0.65 14.66 -6.02
N ALA A 34 -0.52 14.25 -5.53
CA ALA A 34 -1.67 13.94 -6.38
C ALA A 34 -2.12 15.13 -7.25
N THR A 35 -1.99 16.36 -6.74
CA THR A 35 -2.32 17.58 -7.48
C THR A 35 -1.29 17.88 -8.56
N ILE A 36 0.00 17.79 -8.26
CA ILE A 36 1.08 18.00 -9.22
C ILE A 36 0.98 16.97 -10.35
N THR A 37 0.79 15.69 -10.01
CA THR A 37 0.61 14.63 -11.00
C THR A 37 -0.60 14.91 -11.91
N ARG A 38 -1.72 15.38 -11.34
CA ARG A 38 -2.89 15.79 -12.12
C ARG A 38 -2.61 16.97 -13.05
N LEU A 39 -1.83 17.95 -12.60
CA LEU A 39 -1.43 19.09 -13.43
C LEU A 39 -0.50 18.68 -14.58
N ALA A 40 0.28 17.62 -14.40
CA ALA A 40 1.12 17.03 -15.45
C ALA A 40 0.31 16.21 -16.48
N GLY A 41 -1.01 16.10 -16.31
CA GLY A 41 -1.89 15.30 -17.17
C GLY A 41 -2.03 13.84 -16.72
N ASP A 42 -1.39 13.45 -15.62
CA ASP A 42 -1.42 12.09 -15.10
C ASP A 42 -2.47 11.93 -13.98
N VAL A 43 -3.09 10.75 -13.89
CA VAL A 43 -4.04 10.43 -12.80
C VAL A 43 -3.51 9.26 -11.99
N VAL A 44 -3.15 9.52 -10.74
CA VAL A 44 -2.77 8.49 -9.77
C VAL A 44 -3.89 8.32 -8.74
N LYS A 45 -4.49 7.13 -8.73
CA LYS A 45 -5.45 6.70 -7.72
C LYS A 45 -4.86 5.51 -6.97
N LEU A 46 -4.50 5.73 -5.72
CA LEU A 46 -4.06 4.68 -4.82
C LEU A 46 -5.27 4.12 -4.07
N ASP A 47 -5.30 2.81 -3.88
CA ASP A 47 -6.25 2.24 -2.92
C ASP A 47 -5.76 2.37 -1.47
N GLY A 48 -6.58 1.91 -0.53
CA GLY A 48 -6.25 1.98 0.89
C GLY A 48 -4.96 1.24 1.28
N ILE A 49 -4.61 0.13 0.62
CA ILE A 49 -3.38 -0.61 0.92
C ILE A 49 -2.16 0.11 0.34
N GLU A 50 -2.24 0.58 -0.89
CA GLU A 50 -1.21 1.38 -1.54
C GLU A 50 -0.94 2.68 -0.77
N GLN A 51 -1.99 3.33 -0.25
CA GLN A 51 -1.84 4.51 0.59
C GLN A 51 -1.18 4.18 1.94
N LEU A 52 -1.50 3.02 2.55
CA LEU A 52 -0.83 2.55 3.76
C LEU A 52 0.66 2.30 3.52
N LEU A 53 1.01 1.69 2.40
CA LEU A 53 2.40 1.45 1.99
C LEU A 53 3.17 2.78 1.88
N VAL A 54 2.62 3.79 1.19
CA VAL A 54 3.21 5.14 1.09
C VAL A 54 3.41 5.75 2.48
N ASN A 55 2.38 5.68 3.34
CA ASN A 55 2.41 6.28 4.67
C ASN A 55 3.42 5.58 5.61
N LEU A 56 3.53 4.25 5.53
CA LEU A 56 4.49 3.45 6.29
C LEU A 56 5.94 3.76 5.90
N LYS A 57 6.22 3.86 4.59
CA LYS A 57 7.54 4.29 4.10
C LYS A 57 7.88 5.70 4.56
N ARG A 58 6.91 6.61 4.54
CA ARG A 58 7.11 8.00 4.95
C ARG A 58 7.38 8.15 6.44
N LYS A 59 6.72 7.35 7.29
CA LYS A 59 7.03 7.29 8.74
C LYS A 59 8.34 6.55 9.06
N GLY A 60 9.06 6.02 8.06
CA GLY A 60 10.31 5.29 8.25
C GLY A 60 10.13 3.87 8.78
N VAL A 61 8.89 3.34 8.81
CA VAL A 61 8.61 1.96 9.25
C VAL A 61 9.10 0.94 8.22
N LEU A 62 9.00 1.29 6.94
CA LEU A 62 9.45 0.45 5.83
C LEU A 62 10.64 1.09 5.12
N SER A 63 11.67 0.29 4.86
CA SER A 63 12.78 0.67 3.99
C SER A 63 12.38 0.70 2.51
N LYS A 64 13.24 1.28 1.66
CA LYS A 64 13.02 1.34 0.21
C LYS A 64 12.95 -0.06 -0.43
N SER A 65 13.69 -1.04 0.07
CA SER A 65 13.60 -2.41 -0.46
C SER A 65 12.31 -3.09 -0.01
N GLN A 66 11.94 -2.95 1.26
CA GLN A 66 10.73 -3.57 1.81
C GLN A 66 9.45 -3.04 1.15
N ILE A 67 9.38 -1.72 0.90
CA ILE A 67 8.22 -1.12 0.21
C ILE A 67 8.08 -1.66 -1.22
N LEU A 68 9.19 -1.82 -1.95
CA LEU A 68 9.18 -2.33 -3.32
C LEU A 68 8.74 -3.80 -3.36
N THR A 69 9.22 -4.62 -2.43
CA THR A 69 8.81 -6.03 -2.30
C THR A 69 7.31 -6.12 -2.03
N LEU A 70 6.81 -5.45 -0.98
CA LEU A 70 5.39 -5.49 -0.60
C LEU A 70 4.49 -4.95 -1.70
N GLN A 71 4.91 -3.92 -2.42
CA GLN A 71 4.14 -3.35 -3.51
C GLN A 71 4.09 -4.30 -4.72
N GLY A 72 5.21 -4.97 -5.05
CA GLY A 72 5.25 -6.00 -6.07
C GLY A 72 4.34 -7.18 -5.74
N GLU A 73 4.42 -7.70 -4.51
CA GLU A 73 3.57 -8.79 -4.03
C GLU A 73 2.09 -8.41 -4.02
N TYR A 74 1.76 -7.19 -3.57
CA TYR A 74 0.38 -6.71 -3.56
C TYR A 74 -0.21 -6.54 -4.96
N LEU A 75 0.59 -6.08 -5.94
CA LEU A 75 0.17 -6.02 -7.33
C LEU A 75 -0.11 -7.41 -7.91
N GLN A 76 0.69 -8.42 -7.54
CA GLN A 76 0.43 -9.80 -7.93
C GLN A 76 -0.86 -10.33 -7.29
N GLU A 77 -1.07 -10.06 -6.00
CA GLU A 77 -2.30 -10.41 -5.28
C GLU A 77 -3.53 -9.79 -5.95
N LYS A 78 -3.51 -8.49 -6.26
CA LYS A 78 -4.57 -7.81 -7.02
C LYS A 78 -4.86 -8.47 -8.36
N ARG A 79 -3.82 -8.84 -9.10
CA ARG A 79 -3.96 -9.51 -10.41
C ARG A 79 -4.63 -10.88 -10.26
N ARG A 80 -4.27 -11.65 -9.23
CA ARG A 80 -4.89 -12.95 -8.93
C ARG A 80 -6.36 -12.78 -8.53
N ALA A 81 -6.66 -11.83 -7.65
CA ALA A 81 -8.03 -11.54 -7.22
C ALA A 81 -8.95 -11.15 -8.40
N LYS A 82 -8.45 -10.32 -9.33
CA LYS A 82 -9.19 -9.95 -10.54
C LYS A 82 -9.45 -11.11 -11.51
N LYS A 83 -8.54 -12.11 -11.56
CA LYS A 83 -8.70 -13.30 -12.41
C LYS A 83 -9.73 -14.28 -11.88
N CYS A 84 -9.90 -14.38 -10.56
CA CYS A 84 -10.89 -15.28 -9.96
C CYS A 84 -12.32 -14.69 -9.97
N SER A 85 -12.48 -13.40 -10.29
CA SER A 85 -13.78 -12.72 -10.39
C SER A 85 -14.31 -12.61 -11.83
N ALA A 86 -13.66 -13.27 -12.79
CA ALA A 86 -14.01 -13.31 -14.21
C ALA A 86 -14.26 -14.76 -14.63
#